data_AF-A0A831LVW1-F1
#
_entry.id   AF-A0A831LVW1-F1
#
_cell.length_a   1.000
_cell.length_b   1.000
_cell.length_c   1.000
_cell.angle_alpha   90.00
_cell.angle_beta   90.00
_cell.angle_gamma   90.00
#
_symmetry.space_group_name_H-M   'P 1'
#
loop_
_entity.id
_entity.type
_entity.pdbx_description
1 polymer ?
#
loop_
_entity_poly.entity_id
_entity_poly.type
_entity_poly.pdbx_seq_one_letter_code
_entity_poly.pdbx_strand_id
1 'polypeptide(L)' 'MIKLVRLFFVIALIITTVGYASGQATTSGANTITTAVPFLSITPDSRAGGMGDAGVGTTPDLSSQHWNPAKYA' A
#
# COMPACT_ATOMS: atom_id res chain seq x y z
N MET A 1 -49.64 -6.36 11.89
CA MET A 1 -48.78 -7.57 11.87
C MET A 1 -47.60 -7.45 10.90
N ILE A 2 -47.80 -6.98 9.66
CA ILE A 2 -46.72 -6.92 8.64
C ILE A 2 -45.54 -5.99 8.98
N LYS A 3 -45.78 -4.89 9.71
CA LYS A 3 -44.72 -3.96 10.16
C LYS A 3 -43.78 -4.59 11.20
N LEU A 4 -44.32 -5.45 12.06
CA LEU A 4 -43.57 -6.14 13.11
C LEU A 4 -42.69 -7.26 12.52
N VAL A 5 -43.20 -7.98 11.51
CA VAL A 5 -42.45 -9.01 10.78
C VAL A 5 -41.28 -8.41 10.01
N ARG A 6 -41.48 -7.25 9.36
CA ARG A 6 -40.41 -6.52 8.67
C ARG A 6 -39.32 -6.06 9.64
N LEU A 7 -39.69 -5.59 10.83
CA LEU A 7 -38.74 -5.16 11.85
C LEU A 7 -37.88 -6.34 12.34
N PHE A 8 -38.49 -7.49 12.59
CA PHE A 8 -37.77 -8.71 12.98
C PHE A 8 -36.79 -9.19 11.91
N PHE A 9 -37.17 -9.12 10.63
CA PHE A 9 -36.32 -9.51 9.51
C PHE A 9 -35.08 -8.61 9.37
N VAL A 10 -35.24 -7.30 9.57
CA VAL A 10 -34.12 -6.33 9.54
C VAL A 10 -33.16 -6.59 10.69
N ILE A 11 -33.67 -6.87 11.90
CA ILE A 11 -32.83 -7.18 13.06
C ILE A 11 -32.04 -8.47 12.83
N ALA A 12 -32.66 -9.51 12.27
CA ALA A 12 -31.98 -10.77 11.94
C ALA A 12 -30.85 -10.58 10.92
N LEU A 13 -31.05 -9.74 9.90
CA LEU A 13 -30.04 -9.42 8.90
C LEU A 13 -28.84 -8.64 9.48
N ILE A 14 -29.10 -7.76 10.45
CA ILE A 14 -28.03 -7.02 11.12
C ILE A 14 -27.18 -7.98 11.96
N ILE A 15 -27.80 -8.88 12.74
CA ILE A 15 -27.10 -9.84 13.60
C ILE A 15 -26.16 -10.75 12.80
N THR A 16 -26.53 -11.16 11.59
CA THR A 16 -25.68 -12.05 10.76
C THR A 16 -24.46 -11.34 10.18
N THR A 17 -24.43 -10.01 10.12
CA THR A 17 -23.30 -9.25 9.52
C THR A 17 -22.26 -8.80 10.55
N VAL A 18 -22.57 -8.81 11.86
CA VAL A 18 -21.66 -8.31 12.91
C VAL A 18 -20.42 -9.19 13.10
N GLY A 19 -20.47 -10.49 12.76
CA GLY A 19 -19.41 -11.46 13.05
C GLY A 19 -18.21 -11.49 12.08
N TYR A 20 -18.25 -10.76 10.96
CA TYR A 20 -17.23 -10.86 9.90
C TYR A 20 -16.19 -9.74 9.91
N ALA A 21 -16.19 -8.86 10.91
CA ALA A 21 -15.18 -7.81 11.05
C ALA A 21 -13.90 -8.34 11.73
N SER A 22 -13.18 -9.24 11.06
CA SER A 22 -11.82 -9.61 11.46
C SER A 22 -10.83 -8.60 10.88
N GLY A 23 -10.23 -7.79 11.74
CA GLY A 23 -9.04 -7.02 11.37
C GLY A 23 -7.86 -7.96 11.14
N GLN A 24 -7.01 -7.65 10.16
CA GLN A 24 -5.82 -8.43 9.86
C GLN A 24 -4.81 -8.26 11.01
N ALA A 25 -4.82 -9.20 11.96
CA ALA A 25 -3.87 -9.21 13.07
C ALA A 25 -2.59 -9.92 12.64
N THR A 26 -1.56 -9.16 12.28
CA THR A 26 -0.23 -9.69 11.96
C THR A 26 0.36 -10.39 13.19
N THR A 27 0.51 -11.72 13.12
CA THR A 27 0.87 -12.60 14.26
C THR A 27 2.37 -12.57 14.61
N SER A 28 3.17 -11.92 13.78
CA SER A 28 4.59 -11.65 13.95
C SER A 28 4.76 -10.18 13.62
N GLY A 29 5.07 -9.32 14.59
CA GLY A 29 5.17 -7.87 14.39
C GLY A 29 6.00 -7.49 13.15
N ALA A 30 5.84 -6.27 12.64
CA ALA A 30 6.47 -5.83 11.40
C ALA A 30 7.97 -6.17 11.36
N ASN A 31 8.35 -7.19 10.60
CA ASN A 31 9.73 -7.63 10.40
C ASN A 31 10.44 -6.71 9.40
N THR A 32 10.49 -5.42 9.73
CA THR A 32 11.08 -4.41 8.86
C THR A 32 12.59 -4.52 8.89
N ILE A 33 13.22 -4.64 7.72
CA ILE A 33 14.68 -4.56 7.60
C ILE A 33 15.10 -3.11 7.82
N THR A 34 15.91 -2.87 8.85
CA THR A 34 16.52 -1.55 9.09
C THR A 34 17.78 -1.40 8.25
N THR A 35 17.80 -0.44 7.34
CA THR A 35 19.00 -0.08 6.59
C THR A 35 19.81 0.96 7.38
N ALA A 36 21.14 0.94 7.25
CA ALA A 36 21.99 1.93 7.91
C ALA A 36 21.77 3.36 7.38
N VAL A 37 21.22 3.49 6.17
CA VAL A 37 21.12 4.75 5.42
C VAL A 37 19.73 4.87 4.77
N PRO A 38 18.67 5.15 5.55
CA PRO A 38 17.29 5.16 5.04
C PRO A 38 17.02 6.29 4.04
N PHE A 39 17.80 7.37 4.05
CA PHE A 39 17.62 8.47 3.10
C PHE A 39 18.01 8.10 1.66
N LEU A 40 18.78 7.03 1.45
CA LEU A 40 19.17 6.60 0.11
C LEU A 40 17.98 6.01 -0.66
N SER A 41 16.90 5.63 0.03
CA SER A 41 15.64 5.22 -0.57
C SER A 41 14.75 6.40 -0.99
N ILE A 42 15.17 7.65 -0.75
CA ILE A 42 14.43 8.83 -1.17
C ILE A 42 14.78 9.13 -2.62
N THR A 43 13.77 9.11 -3.47
CA THR A 43 13.90 9.42 -4.88
C THR A 43 14.42 10.84 -5.11
N PRO A 44 15.47 11.03 -5.94
CA PRO A 44 16.12 12.32 -6.15
C PRO A 44 15.39 13.23 -7.14
N ASP A 45 14.36 12.74 -7.84
CA ASP A 45 13.66 13.48 -8.89
C ASP A 45 12.16 13.22 -8.95
N SER A 46 11.40 14.26 -9.31
CA SER A 46 9.94 14.18 -9.37
C SER A 46 9.41 13.26 -10.48
N ARG A 47 10.18 12.99 -11.54
CA ARG A 47 9.71 12.20 -12.69
C ARG A 47 9.65 10.72 -12.34
N ALA A 48 10.75 10.14 -11.86
CA ALA A 48 10.78 8.75 -11.44
C ALA A 48 9.85 8.52 -10.24
N GLY A 49 9.80 9.47 -9.30
CA GLY A 49 8.87 9.41 -8.16
C GLY A 49 7.40 9.45 -8.59
N GLY A 50 7.06 10.28 -9.57
CA GLY A 50 5.72 10.33 -10.16
C GLY A 50 5.32 9.05 -10.91
N MET A 51 6.31 8.25 -11.33
CA MET A 51 6.11 6.94 -11.94
C MET A 51 6.13 5.78 -10.91
N GLY A 52 6.22 6.08 -9.61
CA GLY A 52 6.31 5.08 -8.56
C GLY A 52 7.71 4.46 -8.46
N ASP A 53 8.73 5.31 -8.42
CA ASP A 53 10.14 4.93 -8.23
C ASP A 53 10.68 4.02 -9.36
N ALA A 54 10.18 4.24 -10.58
CA ALA A 54 10.47 3.44 -11.76
C ALA A 54 11.64 3.97 -12.62
N GLY A 55 12.59 4.70 -12.04
CA GLY A 55 13.66 5.40 -12.78
C GLY A 55 14.76 4.52 -13.38
N VAL A 56 14.80 3.22 -13.03
CA VAL A 56 15.84 2.28 -13.50
C VAL A 56 15.81 2.08 -15.02
N GLY A 57 14.61 2.08 -15.62
CA GLY A 57 14.36 1.80 -17.04
C GLY A 57 13.97 3.02 -17.89
N THR A 58 14.07 4.23 -17.35
CA THR A 58 13.79 5.46 -18.10
C THR A 58 14.94 5.80 -19.06
N THR A 59 14.68 6.73 -19.98
CA THR A 59 15.74 7.33 -20.81
C THR A 59 16.81 7.99 -19.94
N PRO A 60 18.06 8.11 -20.44
CA PRO A 60 19.16 8.72 -19.69
C PRO A 60 18.87 10.15 -19.25
N ASP A 61 19.21 10.48 -18.01
CA ASP A 61 18.95 11.76 -17.37
C ASP A 61 19.97 12.07 -16.24
N LEU A 62 19.88 13.27 -15.64
CA LEU A 62 20.77 13.68 -14.54
C LEU A 62 20.66 12.75 -13.32
N SER A 63 19.48 12.19 -13.06
CA SER A 63 19.21 11.28 -11.94
C SER A 63 19.65 9.84 -12.21
N SER A 64 20.20 9.55 -13.39
CA SER A 64 20.63 8.21 -13.78
C SER A 64 21.74 7.70 -12.88
N GLN A 65 22.54 8.57 -12.26
CA GLN A 65 23.55 8.19 -11.27
C GLN A 65 22.95 7.51 -10.04
N HIS A 66 21.73 7.87 -9.64
CA HIS A 66 20.99 7.25 -8.53
C HIS A 66 20.24 5.99 -8.98
N TRP A 67 19.60 6.03 -10.15
CA TRP A 67 18.73 4.95 -10.63
C TRP A 67 19.46 3.79 -11.32
N ASN A 68 20.31 4.11 -12.30
CA ASN A 68 21.07 3.16 -13.10
C ASN A 68 22.17 3.91 -13.89
N PRO A 69 23.42 3.93 -13.40
CA PRO A 69 24.54 4.61 -14.07
C PRO A 69 24.87 4.05 -15.45
N ALA A 70 24.46 2.82 -15.77
CA ALA A 70 24.70 2.23 -17.09
C ALA A 70 23.92 2.94 -18.21
N LYS A 71 22.92 3.78 -17.87
CA LYS A 71 22.19 4.61 -18.83
C LYS A 71 23.07 5.68 -19.50
N TYR A 72 24.27 5.97 -18.99
CA TYR A 72 25.16 6.98 -19.57
C TYR A 72 25.97 6.50 -20.80
N ALA A 73 25.95 5.21 -21.12
CA ALA A 73 26.72 4.61 -22.21
C ALA A 73 25.88 4.37 -23.47
#